data_AF-A0A1G1Q9A5-F1
#
_entry.id   AF-A0A1G1Q9A5-F1
#
_cell.length_a   1.000
_cell.length_b   1.000
_cell.length_c   1.000
_cell.angle_alpha   90.00
_cell.angle_beta   90.00
_cell.angle_gamma   90.00
#
_symmetry.space_group_name_H-M   'P 1'
#
loop_
_entity.id
_entity.type
_entity.pdbx_description
1 polymer ?
#
loop_
_entity_poly.entity_id
_entity_poly.type
_entity_poly.pdbx_seq_one_letter_code
_entity_poly.pdbx_strand_id
1 'polypeptide(L)'
;MNELFSAVFKFILTLVLIPVIYAATILFGKHYAQFSGVQEDFFYWGIWFFVVVYIFVYQFKGVQDAGRKIVSGIFGFVSFGKNFFANIFPFYFFIIMLGFHVARNVFNVKNYNHFFLFFGGFSIAMHVIETAGELQSQEKGLVKPNYYFSICLVYLFSVFFIILMMNLLTSIFTFPKYINGIIKISNDIFIMFWKGFI
;
A
#
# COMPACT_ATOMS: atom_id res chain seq x y z
N MET A 1 -29.51 -3.36 10.25
CA MET A 1 -29.08 -2.27 9.35
C MET A 1 -29.05 -2.86 7.94
N ASN A 2 -29.84 -2.32 7.01
CA ASN A 2 -30.18 -2.97 5.73
C ASN A 2 -28.91 -3.20 4.87
N GLU A 3 -28.73 -4.39 4.28
CA GLU A 3 -27.52 -4.74 3.51
C GLU A 3 -27.27 -3.76 2.36
N LEU A 4 -28.35 -3.33 1.70
CA LEU A 4 -28.33 -2.31 0.65
C LEU A 4 -27.75 -0.98 1.16
N PHE A 5 -28.13 -0.55 2.36
CA PHE A 5 -27.61 0.70 2.94
C PHE A 5 -26.10 0.59 3.19
N SER A 6 -25.62 -0.53 3.71
CA SER A 6 -24.18 -0.74 3.92
C SER A 6 -23.39 -0.74 2.61
N ALA A 7 -23.95 -1.36 1.57
CA ALA A 7 -23.37 -1.39 0.22
C ALA A 7 -23.26 0.02 -0.39
N VAL A 8 -24.37 0.77 -0.39
CA VAL A 8 -24.41 2.15 -0.92
C VAL A 8 -23.45 3.05 -0.15
N PHE A 9 -23.42 2.95 1.18
CA PHE A 9 -22.52 3.73 2.02
C PHE A 9 -21.04 3.48 1.68
N LYS A 10 -20.63 2.21 1.59
CA LYS A 10 -19.24 1.85 1.22
C LYS A 10 -18.87 2.29 -0.20
N PHE A 11 -19.83 2.24 -1.12
CA PHE A 11 -19.63 2.74 -2.47
C PHE A 11 -19.41 4.26 -2.49
N ILE A 12 -20.22 5.04 -1.76
CA ILE A 12 -20.03 6.49 -1.61
C ILE A 12 -18.67 6.79 -0.97
N LEU A 13 -18.30 6.07 0.09
CA LEU A 13 -16.98 6.22 0.71
C LEU A 13 -15.84 5.91 -0.27
N THR A 14 -15.99 4.92 -1.14
CA THR A 14 -15.02 4.62 -2.19
C THR A 14 -14.85 5.82 -3.11
N LEU A 15 -15.95 6.42 -3.59
CA LEU A 15 -15.90 7.60 -4.46
C LEU A 15 -15.20 8.78 -3.77
N VAL A 16 -15.47 9.00 -2.48
CA VAL A 16 -14.80 10.03 -1.67
C VAL A 16 -13.30 9.73 -1.49
N LEU A 17 -12.89 8.46 -1.45
CA LEU A 17 -11.48 8.09 -1.31
C LEU A 17 -10.68 8.21 -2.62
N ILE A 18 -11.31 8.27 -3.80
CA ILE A 18 -10.61 8.36 -5.09
C ILE A 18 -9.65 9.56 -5.16
N PRO A 19 -10.05 10.81 -4.83
CA PRO A 19 -9.13 11.95 -4.80
C PRO A 19 -7.94 11.74 -3.87
N VAL A 20 -8.17 11.10 -2.72
CA VAL A 20 -7.12 10.81 -1.72
C VAL A 20 -6.12 9.80 -2.29
N ILE A 21 -6.60 8.74 -2.95
CA ILE A 21 -5.77 7.73 -3.61
C ILE A 21 -4.95 8.35 -4.74
N TYR A 22 -5.58 9.19 -5.55
CA TYR A 22 -4.90 9.91 -6.63
C TYR A 22 -3.77 10.79 -6.09
N ALA A 23 -4.08 11.61 -5.07
CA ALA A 23 -3.09 12.48 -4.43
C ALA A 23 -1.94 11.67 -3.81
N ALA A 24 -2.25 10.59 -3.10
CA ALA A 24 -1.26 9.68 -2.52
C ALA A 24 -0.36 9.08 -3.61
N THR A 25 -0.94 8.61 -4.72
CA THR A 25 -0.19 7.99 -5.82
C THR A 25 0.80 8.96 -6.47
N ILE A 26 0.35 10.18 -6.81
CA ILE A 26 1.21 11.18 -7.43
C ILE A 26 2.33 11.62 -6.49
N LEU A 27 2.00 11.86 -5.22
CA LEU A 27 2.99 12.27 -4.24
C LEU A 27 3.97 11.14 -3.92
N PHE A 28 3.52 9.89 -3.96
CA PHE A 28 4.38 8.73 -3.77
C PHE A 28 5.40 8.63 -4.90
N GLY A 29 4.96 8.75 -6.15
CA GLY A 29 5.86 8.83 -7.31
C GLY A 29 6.86 9.99 -7.20
N LYS A 30 6.39 11.18 -6.80
CA LYS A 30 7.29 12.33 -6.55
C LYS A 30 8.26 12.13 -5.41
N HIS A 31 7.86 11.42 -4.36
CA HIS A 31 8.74 11.10 -3.24
C HIS A 31 9.82 10.11 -3.67
N TYR A 32 9.47 9.15 -4.52
CA TYR A 32 10.40 8.18 -5.10
C TYR A 32 11.38 8.79 -6.09
N ALA A 33 10.93 9.74 -6.92
CA ALA A 33 11.80 10.47 -7.86
C ALA A 33 12.93 11.26 -7.17
N GLN A 34 12.85 11.48 -5.85
CA GLN A 34 13.93 12.10 -5.06
C GLN A 34 15.17 11.20 -4.92
N PHE A 35 15.05 9.90 -5.17
CA PHE A 35 16.16 8.94 -5.18
C PHE A 35 16.88 8.84 -6.53
N SER A 36 16.87 9.94 -7.29
CA SER A 36 17.26 10.13 -8.71
C SER A 36 18.28 9.15 -9.31
N GLY A 37 18.00 8.70 -10.54
CA GLY A 37 18.94 7.98 -11.43
C GLY A 37 18.50 6.53 -11.71
N VAL A 38 19.46 5.68 -12.12
CA VAL A 38 19.27 4.22 -12.39
C VAL A 38 18.59 3.48 -11.22
N GLN A 39 18.62 4.05 -10.02
CA GLN A 39 18.02 3.50 -8.81
C GLN A 39 16.49 3.54 -8.82
N GLU A 40 15.85 4.56 -9.42
CA GLU A 40 14.37 4.64 -9.50
C GLU A 40 13.79 3.47 -10.30
N ASP A 41 14.45 3.10 -11.40
CA ASP A 41 14.01 2.00 -12.28
C ASP A 41 13.91 0.68 -11.51
N PHE A 42 14.78 0.43 -10.53
CA PHE A 42 14.75 -0.82 -9.76
C PHE A 42 13.43 -1.02 -9.03
N PHE A 43 12.79 0.04 -8.53
CA PHE A 43 11.48 -0.08 -7.89
C PHE A 43 10.41 -0.58 -8.87
N TYR A 44 10.33 0.03 -10.04
CA TYR A 44 9.42 -0.40 -11.09
C TYR A 44 9.77 -1.80 -11.61
N TRP A 45 11.05 -2.14 -11.72
CA TRP A 45 11.48 -3.50 -12.03
C TRP A 45 11.01 -4.51 -10.99
N GLY A 46 10.99 -4.15 -9.70
CA GLY A 46 10.41 -4.97 -8.65
C GLY A 46 8.92 -5.23 -8.86
N ILE A 47 8.15 -4.19 -9.19
CA ILE A 47 6.72 -4.31 -9.52
C ILE A 47 6.53 -5.21 -10.76
N TRP A 48 7.23 -4.91 -11.85
CA TRP A 48 7.12 -5.67 -13.10
C TRP A 48 7.53 -7.12 -12.93
N PHE A 49 8.63 -7.38 -12.24
CA PHE A 49 9.07 -8.72 -11.92
C PHE A 49 8.01 -9.47 -11.12
N PHE A 50 7.43 -8.84 -10.09
CA PHE A 50 6.31 -9.43 -9.36
C PHE A 50 5.15 -9.78 -10.30
N VAL A 51 4.69 -8.84 -11.11
CA VAL A 51 3.54 -9.04 -12.02
C VAL A 51 3.80 -10.19 -12.99
N VAL A 52 4.99 -10.25 -13.60
CA VAL A 52 5.37 -11.33 -14.52
C VAL A 52 5.39 -12.68 -13.81
N VAL A 53 6.02 -12.76 -12.63
CA VAL A 53 6.05 -14.01 -11.85
C VAL A 53 4.65 -14.40 -11.41
N TYR A 54 3.83 -13.45 -10.96
CA TYR A 54 2.45 -13.68 -10.52
C TYR A 54 1.56 -14.25 -11.63
N ILE A 55 1.68 -13.72 -12.85
CA ILE A 55 0.88 -14.15 -14.00
C ILE A 55 1.35 -15.48 -14.56
N PHE A 56 2.66 -15.67 -14.74
CA PHE A 56 3.19 -16.79 -15.54
C PHE A 56 3.77 -17.94 -14.71
N VAL A 57 4.11 -17.72 -13.44
CA VAL A 57 4.93 -18.67 -12.67
C VAL A 57 4.24 -19.10 -11.39
N TYR A 58 3.90 -18.17 -10.50
CA TYR A 58 3.46 -18.51 -9.13
C TYR A 58 2.60 -17.43 -8.48
N GLN A 59 1.44 -17.84 -7.95
CA GLN A 59 0.62 -17.01 -7.06
C GLN A 59 1.14 -17.11 -5.63
N PHE A 60 1.49 -15.98 -5.03
CA PHE A 60 2.12 -15.87 -3.70
C PHE A 60 1.11 -15.98 -2.55
N LYS A 61 -0.07 -16.58 -2.76
CA LYS A 61 -1.13 -16.76 -1.75
C LYS A 61 -0.60 -17.36 -0.45
N GLY A 62 0.14 -18.46 -0.52
CA GLY A 62 0.67 -19.11 0.68
C GLY A 62 1.65 -18.24 1.47
N VAL A 63 2.40 -17.37 0.78
CA VAL A 63 3.27 -16.37 1.42
C VAL A 63 2.39 -15.35 2.12
N GLN A 64 1.44 -14.73 1.42
CA GLN A 64 0.52 -13.75 2.01
C GLN A 64 -0.27 -14.30 3.21
N ASP A 65 -0.82 -15.51 3.11
CA ASP A 65 -1.55 -16.17 4.20
C ASP A 65 -0.68 -16.37 5.45
N ALA A 66 0.58 -16.75 5.27
CA ALA A 66 1.52 -16.88 6.37
C ALA A 66 1.78 -15.53 7.05
N GLY A 67 2.02 -14.47 6.28
CA GLY A 67 2.17 -13.10 6.80
C GLY A 67 0.93 -12.64 7.58
N ARG A 68 -0.26 -12.85 7.02
CA ARG A 68 -1.53 -12.48 7.68
C ARG A 68 -1.78 -13.24 8.96
N LYS A 69 -1.42 -14.52 9.02
CA LYS A 69 -1.51 -15.33 10.25
C LYS A 69 -0.59 -14.76 11.35
N ILE A 70 0.62 -14.35 11.01
CA ILE A 70 1.56 -13.72 11.94
C ILE A 70 0.99 -12.40 12.46
N VAL A 71 0.56 -11.51 11.57
CA VAL A 71 -0.04 -10.21 11.96
C VAL A 71 -1.29 -10.43 12.81
N SER A 72 -2.15 -11.38 12.42
CA SER A 72 -3.33 -11.77 13.20
C SER A 72 -2.99 -12.30 14.59
N GLY A 73 -1.87 -13.01 14.73
CA GLY A 73 -1.36 -13.46 16.02
C GLY A 73 -0.89 -12.29 16.89
N ILE A 74 -0.10 -11.38 16.31
CA ILE A 74 0.42 -10.17 16.99
C ILE A 74 -0.75 -9.29 17.46
N PHE A 75 -1.70 -8.98 16.59
CA PHE A 75 -2.85 -8.13 16.91
C PHE A 75 -4.05 -8.90 17.46
N GLY A 76 -3.88 -10.18 17.82
CA GLY A 76 -4.97 -11.05 18.24
C GLY A 76 -5.64 -10.63 19.55
N PHE A 77 -4.98 -9.78 20.34
CA PHE A 77 -5.52 -9.20 21.57
C PHE A 77 -6.48 -8.02 21.31
N VAL A 78 -6.48 -7.46 20.10
CA VAL A 78 -7.42 -6.39 19.70
C VAL A 78 -8.67 -7.04 19.12
N SER A 79 -9.78 -6.99 19.86
CA SER A 79 -11.06 -7.57 19.44
C SER A 79 -11.64 -6.90 18.18
N PHE A 80 -11.28 -5.65 17.93
CA PHE A 80 -11.67 -4.91 16.74
C PHE A 80 -10.63 -5.06 15.62
N GLY A 81 -11.10 -5.47 14.44
CA GLY A 81 -10.33 -5.31 13.21
C GLY A 81 -9.15 -6.27 13.01
N LYS A 82 -9.06 -7.41 13.70
CA LYS A 82 -8.00 -8.42 13.49
C LYS A 82 -7.77 -8.76 12.01
N ASN A 83 -8.84 -9.10 11.28
CA ASN A 83 -8.77 -9.41 9.85
C ASN A 83 -8.46 -8.17 9.01
N PHE A 84 -8.90 -6.99 9.45
CA PHE A 84 -8.65 -5.73 8.78
C PHE A 84 -7.16 -5.34 8.86
N PHE A 85 -6.57 -5.40 10.06
CA PHE A 85 -5.13 -5.16 10.26
C PHE A 85 -4.27 -6.19 9.54
N ALA A 86 -4.67 -7.46 9.56
CA ALA A 86 -3.97 -8.52 8.83
C ALA A 86 -3.91 -8.23 7.32
N ASN A 87 -5.01 -7.77 6.73
CA ASN A 87 -5.06 -7.45 5.30
C ASN A 87 -4.35 -6.14 4.94
N ILE A 88 -4.25 -5.21 5.90
CA ILE A 88 -3.65 -3.90 5.66
C ILE A 88 -2.14 -3.91 5.85
N PHE A 89 -1.63 -4.63 6.84
CA PHE A 89 -0.22 -4.57 7.20
C PHE A 89 0.64 -5.36 6.19
N PRO A 90 1.54 -4.71 5.43
CA PRO A 90 2.37 -5.38 4.44
C PRO A 90 3.56 -6.09 5.12
N PHE A 91 3.28 -7.22 5.76
CA PHE A 91 4.23 -7.92 6.64
C PHE A 91 5.59 -8.21 5.99
N TYR A 92 5.58 -8.73 4.76
CA TYR A 92 6.83 -9.05 4.07
C TYR A 92 7.63 -7.80 3.69
N PHE A 93 6.96 -6.72 3.30
CA PHE A 93 7.63 -5.45 3.11
C PHE A 93 8.32 -5.04 4.43
N PHE A 94 7.60 -5.02 5.55
CA PHE A 94 8.17 -4.68 6.86
C PHE A 94 9.43 -5.49 7.19
N ILE A 95 9.38 -6.82 7.07
CA ILE A 95 10.52 -7.69 7.40
C ILE A 95 11.71 -7.44 6.47
N ILE A 96 11.48 -7.27 5.16
CA ILE A 96 12.53 -6.95 4.20
C ILE A 96 13.18 -5.60 4.53
N MET A 97 12.37 -4.57 4.80
CA MET A 97 12.88 -3.23 5.14
C MET A 97 13.70 -3.26 6.44
N LEU A 98 13.23 -4.00 7.45
CA LEU A 98 13.95 -4.19 8.70
C LEU A 98 15.29 -4.91 8.48
N GLY A 99 15.30 -5.95 7.63
CA GLY A 99 16.53 -6.65 7.24
C GLY A 99 17.55 -5.71 6.61
N PHE A 100 17.12 -4.84 5.69
CA PHE A 100 18.00 -3.83 5.08
C PHE A 100 18.50 -2.79 6.09
N HIS A 101 17.65 -2.37 7.04
CA HIS A 101 18.05 -1.46 8.10
C HIS A 101 19.14 -2.08 9.01
N VAL A 102 18.98 -3.35 9.38
CA VAL A 102 19.98 -4.10 10.16
C VAL A 102 21.27 -4.30 9.35
N ALA A 103 21.16 -4.70 8.08
CA ALA A 103 22.31 -4.84 7.17
C ALA A 103 23.16 -3.57 7.11
N ARG A 104 22.52 -2.40 7.06
CA ARG A 104 23.20 -1.10 7.09
C ARG A 104 23.90 -0.83 8.41
N ASN A 105 23.15 -0.91 9.51
CA ASN A 105 23.56 -0.30 10.77
C ASN A 105 24.40 -1.24 11.63
N VAL A 106 24.23 -2.55 11.47
CA VAL A 106 24.97 -3.57 12.21
C VAL A 106 26.14 -4.09 11.39
N PHE A 107 25.91 -4.40 10.11
CA PHE A 107 26.93 -5.02 9.24
C PHE A 107 27.67 -4.03 8.33
N ASN A 108 27.30 -2.73 8.38
CA ASN A 108 27.93 -1.66 7.60
C ASN A 108 27.97 -1.96 6.09
N VAL A 109 26.97 -2.69 5.58
CA VAL A 109 26.84 -2.96 4.14
C VAL A 109 26.56 -1.62 3.45
N LYS A 110 27.34 -1.30 2.41
CA LYS A 110 27.18 -0.10 1.60
C LYS A 110 26.71 -0.50 0.20
N ASN A 111 26.04 0.41 -0.52
CA ASN A 111 25.64 0.24 -1.92
C ASN A 111 24.57 -0.83 -2.24
N TYR A 112 23.58 -1.04 -1.38
CA TYR A 112 22.47 -1.97 -1.63
C TYR A 112 21.13 -1.27 -1.95
N ASN A 113 21.15 0.06 -2.16
CA ASN A 113 19.94 0.86 -2.38
C ASN A 113 19.06 0.34 -3.53
N HIS A 114 19.67 -0.19 -4.60
CA HIS A 114 18.93 -0.75 -5.72
C HIS A 114 18.14 -2.03 -5.35
N PHE A 115 18.73 -2.93 -4.56
CA PHE A 115 18.00 -4.10 -4.03
C PHE A 115 16.87 -3.68 -3.11
N PHE A 116 17.12 -2.67 -2.28
CA PHE A 116 16.08 -2.10 -1.43
C PHE A 116 14.88 -1.59 -2.24
N LEU A 117 15.13 -0.78 -3.27
CA LEU A 117 14.07 -0.25 -4.13
C LEU A 117 13.36 -1.38 -4.88
N PHE A 118 14.11 -2.34 -5.42
CA PHE A 118 13.55 -3.52 -6.07
C PHE A 118 12.61 -4.32 -5.16
N PHE A 119 13.07 -4.72 -3.98
CA PHE A 119 12.23 -5.49 -3.07
C PHE A 119 11.08 -4.65 -2.49
N GLY A 120 11.25 -3.33 -2.38
CA GLY A 120 10.17 -2.40 -2.03
C GLY A 120 9.04 -2.44 -3.05
N GLY A 121 9.37 -2.32 -4.34
CA GLY A 121 8.41 -2.41 -5.44
C GLY A 121 7.78 -3.80 -5.57
N PHE A 122 8.60 -4.85 -5.44
CA PHE A 122 8.12 -6.23 -5.46
C PHE A 122 7.10 -6.49 -4.34
N SER A 123 7.43 -6.12 -3.09
CA SER A 123 6.59 -6.48 -1.95
C SER A 123 5.34 -5.61 -1.80
N ILE A 124 5.35 -4.35 -2.26
CA ILE A 124 4.09 -3.58 -2.37
C ILE A 124 3.17 -4.18 -3.43
N ALA A 125 3.71 -4.52 -4.60
CA ALA A 125 2.92 -5.11 -5.68
C ALA A 125 2.31 -6.43 -5.22
N MET A 126 3.12 -7.29 -4.60
CA MET A 126 2.67 -8.53 -3.98
C MET A 126 1.55 -8.29 -2.96
N HIS A 127 1.73 -7.36 -2.02
CA HIS A 127 0.73 -7.10 -0.98
C HIS A 127 -0.59 -6.59 -1.56
N VAL A 128 -0.54 -5.60 -2.45
CA VAL A 128 -1.74 -4.97 -3.01
C VAL A 128 -2.46 -5.91 -3.98
N ILE A 129 -1.74 -6.57 -4.90
CA ILE A 129 -2.35 -7.40 -5.95
C ILE A 129 -2.96 -8.68 -5.36
N GLU A 130 -2.24 -9.38 -4.47
CA GLU A 130 -2.78 -10.58 -3.82
C GLU A 130 -3.98 -10.25 -2.92
N THR A 131 -3.89 -9.15 -2.15
CA THR A 131 -4.98 -8.72 -1.29
C THR A 131 -6.19 -8.27 -2.12
N ALA A 132 -5.98 -7.62 -3.27
CA ALA A 132 -7.06 -7.29 -4.20
C ALA A 132 -7.75 -8.57 -4.72
N GLY A 133 -6.98 -9.55 -5.18
CA GLY A 133 -7.52 -10.81 -5.70
C GLY A 133 -8.35 -11.55 -4.66
N GLU A 134 -7.89 -11.59 -3.41
CA GLU A 134 -8.61 -12.24 -2.34
C GLU A 134 -9.89 -11.49 -1.94
N LEU A 135 -9.81 -10.19 -1.69
CA LEU A 135 -11.00 -9.37 -1.37
C LEU A 135 -12.04 -9.45 -2.49
N GLN A 136 -11.60 -9.46 -3.75
CA GLN A 136 -12.49 -9.59 -4.89
C GLN A 136 -13.18 -10.97 -4.93
N SER A 137 -12.48 -12.04 -4.52
CA SER A 137 -13.03 -13.41 -4.49
C SER A 137 -14.05 -13.63 -3.37
N GLN A 138 -13.96 -12.85 -2.28
CA GLN A 138 -14.87 -12.95 -1.13
C GLN A 138 -16.26 -12.37 -1.39
N GLU A 139 -16.39 -11.44 -2.35
CA GLU A 139 -17.65 -10.78 -2.67
C GLU A 139 -18.20 -11.24 -4.03
N LYS A 140 -19.43 -11.78 -4.02
CA LYS A 140 -20.15 -12.21 -5.22
C LYS A 140 -20.96 -11.05 -5.81
N GLY A 141 -21.22 -11.09 -7.12
CA GLY A 141 -22.00 -10.07 -7.83
C GLY A 141 -21.15 -9.14 -8.70
N LEU A 142 -21.84 -8.33 -9.52
CA LEU A 142 -21.20 -7.40 -10.46
C LEU A 142 -20.62 -6.17 -9.77
N VAL A 143 -21.30 -5.66 -8.74
CA VAL A 143 -20.85 -4.52 -7.92
C VAL A 143 -20.35 -5.07 -6.59
N LYS A 144 -19.10 -4.73 -6.25
CA LYS A 144 -18.40 -5.26 -5.07
C LYS A 144 -17.99 -4.13 -4.12
N PRO A 145 -18.96 -3.48 -3.43
CA PRO A 145 -18.69 -2.30 -2.61
C PRO A 145 -17.76 -2.58 -1.42
N ASN A 146 -17.78 -3.79 -0.85
CA ASN A 146 -16.84 -4.15 0.21
C ASN A 146 -15.41 -4.22 -0.34
N TYR A 147 -15.23 -4.91 -1.48
CA TYR A 147 -13.95 -4.96 -2.18
C TYR A 147 -13.41 -3.56 -2.48
N TYR A 148 -14.20 -2.72 -3.14
CA TYR A 148 -13.75 -1.38 -3.55
C TYR A 148 -13.32 -0.53 -2.36
N PHE A 149 -14.12 -0.51 -1.30
CA PHE A 149 -13.78 0.25 -0.10
C PHE A 149 -12.53 -0.31 0.60
N SER A 150 -12.44 -1.64 0.75
CA SER A 150 -11.32 -2.28 1.42
C SER A 150 -10.00 -2.13 0.66
N ILE A 151 -10.00 -2.26 -0.67
CA ILE A 151 -8.75 -2.13 -1.44
C ILE A 151 -8.22 -0.70 -1.44
N CYS A 152 -9.12 0.31 -1.42
CA CYS A 152 -8.75 1.71 -1.21
C CYS A 152 -7.93 1.90 0.07
N LEU A 153 -8.39 1.30 1.18
CA LEU A 153 -7.70 1.38 2.47
C LEU A 153 -6.38 0.60 2.44
N VAL A 154 -6.38 -0.64 1.93
CA VAL A 154 -5.16 -1.46 1.80
C VAL A 154 -4.09 -0.71 1.03
N TYR A 155 -4.44 -0.09 -0.11
CA TYR A 155 -3.51 0.70 -0.90
C TYR A 155 -2.97 1.91 -0.13
N LEU A 156 -3.85 2.75 0.43
CA LEU A 156 -3.44 3.95 1.17
C LEU A 156 -2.49 3.62 2.33
N PHE A 157 -2.86 2.64 3.15
CA PHE A 157 -2.02 2.22 4.26
C PHE A 157 -0.70 1.60 3.80
N SER A 158 -0.69 0.84 2.70
CA SER A 158 0.55 0.27 2.14
C SER A 158 1.51 1.38 1.73
N VAL A 159 1.02 2.37 0.99
CA VAL A 159 1.83 3.52 0.56
C VAL A 159 2.32 4.33 1.76
N PHE A 160 1.46 4.58 2.75
CA PHE A 160 1.85 5.31 3.97
C PHE A 160 2.93 4.57 4.74
N PHE A 161 2.77 3.25 4.88
CA PHE A 161 3.73 2.41 5.55
C PHE A 161 5.09 2.41 4.84
N ILE A 162 5.09 2.42 3.51
CA ILE A 162 6.33 2.50 2.72
C ILE A 162 7.03 3.82 2.94
N ILE A 163 6.34 4.95 2.81
CA ILE A 163 6.93 6.28 3.10
C ILE A 163 7.50 6.29 4.51
N LEU A 164 6.79 5.73 5.49
CA LEU A 164 7.24 5.65 6.88
C LEU A 164 8.52 4.82 7.01
N MET A 165 8.59 3.64 6.39
CA MET A 165 9.77 2.77 6.42
C MET A 165 10.95 3.34 5.64
N MET A 166 10.71 4.11 4.57
CA MET A 166 11.77 4.81 3.85
C MET A 166 12.49 5.82 4.73
N ASN A 167 11.80 6.47 5.68
CA ASN A 167 12.45 7.37 6.64
C ASN A 167 13.52 6.65 7.48
N LEU A 168 13.34 5.35 7.78
CA LEU A 168 14.33 4.55 8.52
C LEU A 168 15.63 4.35 7.74
N LEU A 169 15.62 4.66 6.45
CA LEU A 169 16.74 4.41 5.54
C LEU A 169 17.31 5.70 4.94
N THR A 170 16.56 6.78 4.91
CA THR A 170 17.03 8.04 4.32
C THR A 170 17.46 9.04 5.38
N SER A 171 17.18 8.77 6.66
CA SER A 171 17.41 9.66 7.80
C SER A 171 16.71 11.02 7.67
N ILE A 172 15.85 11.20 6.67
CA ILE A 172 15.05 12.40 6.42
C ILE A 172 13.60 12.02 6.67
N PHE A 173 12.97 12.63 7.68
CA PHE A 173 11.58 12.36 8.00
C PHE A 173 10.65 13.17 7.08
N THR A 174 10.13 12.52 6.02
CA THR A 174 9.29 13.17 4.99
C THR A 174 7.80 12.92 5.17
N PHE A 175 7.42 12.04 6.10
CA PHE A 175 6.03 11.60 6.27
C PHE A 175 5.03 12.75 6.53
N PRO A 176 5.29 13.75 7.40
CA PRO A 176 4.33 14.85 7.61
C PRO A 176 4.13 15.70 6.35
N LYS A 177 5.21 15.97 5.61
CA LYS A 177 5.17 16.71 4.35
C LYS A 177 4.34 15.95 3.31
N TYR A 178 4.48 14.63 3.27
CA TYR A 178 3.72 13.75 2.39
C TYR A 178 2.22 13.80 2.71
N ILE A 179 1.83 13.64 3.99
CA ILE A 179 0.42 13.71 4.42
C ILE A 179 -0.19 15.09 4.14
N ASN A 180 0.53 16.17 4.45
CA ASN A 180 0.06 17.53 4.15
C ASN A 180 -0.16 17.76 2.65
N GLY A 181 0.71 17.17 1.81
CA GLY A 181 0.52 17.18 0.37
C GLY A 181 -0.76 16.48 -0.06
N ILE A 182 -1.06 15.30 0.51
CA ILE A 182 -2.28 14.55 0.20
C ILE A 182 -3.51 15.36 0.56
N ILE A 183 -3.54 15.93 1.77
CA ILE A 183 -4.66 16.75 2.24
C ILE A 183 -4.88 17.93 1.29
N LYS A 184 -3.81 18.64 0.91
CA LYS A 184 -3.89 19.79 0.00
C LYS A 184 -4.47 19.40 -1.36
N ILE A 185 -3.86 18.42 -2.05
CA ILE A 185 -4.31 18.03 -3.40
C ILE A 185 -5.73 17.46 -3.37
N SER A 186 -6.07 16.67 -2.35
CA SER A 186 -7.41 16.09 -2.21
C SER A 186 -8.45 17.20 -2.01
N ASN A 187 -8.17 18.18 -1.14
CA ASN A 187 -9.06 19.33 -0.91
C ASN A 187 -9.23 20.17 -2.18
N ASP A 188 -8.15 20.42 -2.92
CA ASP A 188 -8.21 21.17 -4.18
C ASP A 188 -9.13 20.46 -5.19
N ILE A 189 -9.05 19.13 -5.29
CA ILE A 189 -9.94 18.31 -6.15
C ILE A 189 -11.39 18.39 -5.67
N PHE A 190 -11.64 18.26 -4.37
CA PHE A 190 -13.01 18.36 -3.84
C PHE A 190 -13.63 19.74 -4.09
N ILE A 191 -12.86 20.81 -3.92
CA ILE A 191 -13.30 22.18 -4.20
C ILE A 191 -13.60 22.35 -5.70
N MET A 192 -12.72 21.86 -6.58
CA MET A 192 -12.95 21.92 -8.03
C MET A 192 -14.20 21.15 -8.45
N PHE A 193 -14.39 19.95 -7.92
CA PHE A 193 -15.58 19.15 -8.18
C PHE A 193 -16.83 19.90 -7.75
N TRP A 194 -16.88 20.39 -6.51
CA TRP A 194 -18.04 21.12 -5.97
C TRP A 194 -18.36 22.41 -6.73
N LYS A 195 -17.33 23.17 -7.12
CA LYS A 195 -17.49 24.38 -7.96
C LYS A 195 -18.01 24.08 -9.36
N GLY A 196 -17.84 22.86 -9.88
CA GLY A 196 -18.40 22.47 -11.18
C GLY A 196 -19.90 22.17 -11.15
N PHE A 197 -20.51 22.04 -9.97
CA PHE A 197 -21.95 21.82 -9.80
C PHE A 197 -22.75 23.08 -9.45
N ILE A 198 -22.07 24.19 -9.14
CA ILE A 198 -22.64 25.51 -8.86
C ILE A 198 -22.43 26.40 -10.07
#